data_AF-A0A536P3A3-F1
#
_entry.id   AF-A0A536P3A3-F1
#
_cell.length_a   1.000
_cell.length_b   1.000
_cell.length_c   1.000
_cell.angle_alpha   90.00
_cell.angle_beta   90.00
_cell.angle_gamma   90.00
#
_symmetry.space_group_name_H-M   'P 1'
#
loop_
_entity.id
_entity.type
_entity.pdbx_description
1 polymer ?
#
loop_
_entity_poly.entity_id
_entity_poly.type
_entity_poly.pdbx_seq_one_letter_code
_entity_poly.pdbx_strand_id
1 'polypeptide(L)'
;MAALSRDVWLLTGAQVLWGIGFGLLAPIQPLFLREIGATPQDIGVVFGVGNLFAVLCFLPVGYLADRIGRKPLLVGTWLASTVGAAAFIPLQEWHGAFVGSALYWSGSAAVPVLSAQLATTTPRGALGRALGLVFGAYFFGNILGSPLAGPIAATIGLRGTIALAVGAFALSAALVFGITASAPIRERARFQVSRTYWTLLFITPFASVLSIVSIALFPVYLRDVAAIPLERIGIYPGLVSL
;
A
#
# COMPACT_ATOMS: atom_id res chain seq x y z
N MET A 1 -18.53 -1.83 27.32
CA MET A 1 -17.79 -1.43 26.09
C MET A 1 -18.43 -2.15 24.91
N ALA A 2 -18.81 -1.46 23.83
CA ALA A 2 -19.40 -2.13 22.66
C ALA A 2 -18.36 -3.07 22.03
N ALA A 3 -18.73 -4.33 21.81
CA ALA A 3 -17.88 -5.30 21.13
C ALA A 3 -17.69 -4.87 19.66
N LEU A 4 -16.45 -4.98 19.16
CA LEU A 4 -16.16 -4.71 17.74
C LEU A 4 -16.76 -5.82 16.88
N SER A 5 -17.26 -5.47 15.70
CA SER A 5 -17.90 -6.43 14.79
C SER A 5 -16.88 -7.37 14.15
N ARG A 6 -17.35 -8.52 13.66
CA ARG A 6 -16.54 -9.50 12.91
C ARG A 6 -15.77 -8.86 11.75
N ASP A 7 -16.40 -7.92 11.05
CA ASP A 7 -15.80 -7.21 9.91
C ASP A 7 -14.57 -6.39 10.33
N VAL A 8 -14.60 -5.76 11.52
CA VAL A 8 -13.43 -5.02 12.03
C VAL A 8 -12.26 -5.98 12.23
N TRP A 9 -12.49 -7.15 12.84
CA TRP A 9 -11.44 -8.15 13.06
C TRP A 9 -10.89 -8.75 11.75
N LEU A 10 -11.76 -9.00 10.77
CA LEU A 10 -11.33 -9.44 9.43
C LEU A 10 -10.45 -8.37 8.76
N LEU A 11 -10.85 -7.11 8.82
CA LEU A 11 -10.09 -5.99 8.28
C LEU A 11 -8.76 -5.78 9.03
N THR A 12 -8.75 -5.95 10.35
CA THR A 12 -7.51 -5.92 11.15
C THR A 12 -6.55 -7.02 10.68
N GLY A 13 -7.01 -8.27 10.56
CA GLY A 13 -6.18 -9.37 10.06
C GLY A 13 -5.68 -9.13 8.64
N ALA A 14 -6.55 -8.62 7.76
CA ALA A 14 -6.18 -8.24 6.40
C ALA A 14 -5.09 -7.15 6.40
N GLN A 15 -5.20 -6.13 7.25
CA GLN A 15 -4.21 -5.07 7.35
C GLN A 15 -2.87 -5.54 7.93
N VAL A 16 -2.86 -6.47 8.89
CA VAL A 16 -1.59 -7.08 9.36
C VAL A 16 -0.87 -7.76 8.20
N LEU A 17 -1.58 -8.62 7.46
CA LEU A 17 -0.98 -9.34 6.32
C LEU A 17 -0.53 -8.38 5.21
N TRP A 18 -1.33 -7.34 4.94
CA TRP A 18 -0.96 -6.30 3.99
C TRP A 18 0.29 -5.54 4.44
N GLY A 19 0.36 -5.17 5.72
CA GLY A 19 1.52 -4.53 6.31
C GLY A 19 2.78 -5.38 6.20
N ILE A 20 2.68 -6.68 6.48
CA ILE A 20 3.80 -7.63 6.32
C ILE A 20 4.26 -7.66 4.86
N GLY A 21 3.34 -7.82 3.91
CA GLY A 21 3.68 -7.82 2.48
C GLY A 21 4.33 -6.50 2.05
N PHE A 22 3.80 -5.37 2.52
CA PHE A 22 4.36 -4.05 2.24
C PHE A 22 5.77 -3.89 2.81
N GLY A 23 5.97 -4.28 4.07
CA GLY A 23 7.28 -4.23 4.72
C GLY A 23 8.31 -5.12 4.04
N LEU A 24 7.90 -6.29 3.53
CA LEU A 24 8.79 -7.15 2.74
C LEU A 24 9.11 -6.54 1.36
N LEU A 25 8.13 -5.94 0.69
CA LEU A 25 8.30 -5.45 -0.67
C LEU A 25 9.01 -4.09 -0.74
N ALA A 26 8.68 -3.15 0.14
CA ALA A 26 9.16 -1.77 0.08
C ALA A 26 10.69 -1.60 -0.01
N PRO A 27 11.52 -2.28 0.80
CA PRO A 27 12.97 -2.19 0.68
C PRO A 27 13.53 -3.05 -0.47
N ILE A 28 12.81 -4.08 -0.90
CA ILE A 28 13.26 -5.04 -1.92
C ILE A 28 12.99 -4.55 -3.34
N GLN A 29 11.88 -3.87 -3.56
CA GLN A 29 11.48 -3.36 -4.87
C GLN A 29 12.55 -2.48 -5.54
N PRO A 30 13.14 -1.45 -4.90
CA PRO A 30 14.19 -0.65 -5.54
C PRO A 30 15.47 -1.47 -5.77
N LEU A 31 15.80 -2.41 -4.87
CA LEU A 31 16.96 -3.29 -5.04
C LEU A 31 16.79 -4.25 -6.23
N PHE A 32 15.58 -4.77 -6.43
CA PHE A 32 15.23 -5.60 -7.57
C PHE A 32 15.30 -4.82 -8.89
N LEU A 33 14.80 -3.58 -8.92
CA LEU A 33 14.93 -2.72 -10.11
C LEU A 33 16.40 -2.46 -10.47
N ARG A 34 17.26 -2.24 -9.46
CA ARG A 34 18.71 -2.15 -9.67
C ARG A 34 19.30 -3.43 -10.26
N GLU A 35 18.90 -4.59 -9.76
CA GLU A 35 19.38 -5.90 -10.23
C GLU A 35 19.08 -6.12 -11.72
N ILE A 36 17.91 -5.68 -12.19
CA ILE A 36 17.49 -5.78 -13.59
C ILE A 36 17.94 -4.58 -14.46
N GLY A 37 18.91 -3.80 -13.98
CA GLY A 37 19.62 -2.78 -14.76
C GLY A 37 19.08 -1.36 -14.68
N ALA A 38 18.18 -1.03 -13.75
CA ALA A 38 17.70 0.34 -13.58
C ALA A 38 18.77 1.27 -12.98
N THR A 39 18.87 2.50 -13.48
CA THR A 39 19.64 3.57 -12.84
C THR A 39 18.85 4.13 -11.63
N PRO A 40 19.48 4.89 -10.70
CA PRO A 40 18.70 5.47 -9.59
C PRO A 40 17.68 6.50 -10.10
N GLN A 41 17.95 7.16 -11.23
CA GLN A 41 16.99 8.03 -11.91
C GLN A 41 15.77 7.22 -12.39
N ASP A 42 15.98 6.08 -13.04
CA ASP A 42 14.89 5.24 -13.53
C ASP A 42 13.99 4.74 -12.40
N ILE A 43 14.59 4.35 -11.27
CA ILE A 43 13.83 3.97 -10.06
C ILE A 43 12.98 5.15 -9.59
N GLY A 44 13.54 6.35 -9.51
CA GLY A 44 12.79 7.56 -9.17
C GLY A 44 11.59 7.78 -10.09
N VAL A 45 11.77 7.58 -11.40
CA VAL A 45 10.69 7.71 -12.39
C VAL A 45 9.64 6.61 -12.22
N VAL A 46 10.02 5.35 -12.03
CA VAL A 46 9.08 4.21 -11.84
C VAL A 46 8.20 4.42 -10.60
N PHE A 47 8.78 4.88 -9.49
CA PHE A 47 8.04 5.19 -8.27
C PHE A 47 7.20 6.46 -8.45
N GLY A 48 7.73 7.49 -9.10
CA GLY A 48 7.02 8.74 -9.39
C GLY A 48 5.78 8.51 -10.24
N VAL A 49 5.89 7.75 -11.32
CA VAL A 49 4.76 7.36 -12.19
C VAL A 49 3.75 6.52 -11.42
N GLY A 50 4.21 5.54 -10.63
CA GLY A 50 3.33 4.72 -9.79
C GLY A 50 2.51 5.56 -8.81
N ASN A 51 3.15 6.51 -8.14
CA ASN A 51 2.48 7.40 -7.19
C ASN A 51 1.53 8.40 -7.88
N LEU A 52 1.91 8.94 -9.05
CA LEU A 52 1.02 9.77 -9.85
C LEU A 52 -0.25 8.99 -10.24
N PHE A 53 -0.09 7.74 -10.66
CA PHE A 53 -1.21 6.88 -10.98
C PHE A 53 -2.10 6.62 -9.75
N ALA A 54 -1.51 6.37 -8.57
CA ALA A 54 -2.27 6.25 -7.34
C ALA A 54 -3.12 7.48 -7.05
N VAL A 55 -2.52 8.69 -7.14
CA VAL A 55 -3.21 9.98 -6.98
C VAL A 55 -4.40 10.09 -7.93
N LEU A 56 -4.20 9.75 -9.20
CA LEU A 56 -5.26 9.75 -10.21
C LEU A 56 -6.37 8.73 -9.91
N CYS A 57 -6.05 7.61 -9.26
CA CYS A 57 -7.02 6.58 -8.88
C CYS A 57 -7.86 6.92 -7.64
N PHE A 58 -7.39 7.77 -6.72
CA PHE A 58 -8.14 8.10 -5.49
C PHE A 58 -9.55 8.62 -5.77
N LEU A 59 -9.67 9.54 -6.73
CA LEU A 59 -10.94 10.19 -7.08
C LEU A 59 -11.95 9.24 -7.74
N PRO A 60 -11.62 8.54 -8.85
CA PRO A 60 -12.54 7.61 -9.49
C PRO A 60 -12.87 6.42 -8.59
N VAL A 61 -11.92 5.86 -7.84
CA VAL A 61 -12.17 4.72 -6.95
C VAL A 61 -13.14 5.11 -5.82
N GLY A 62 -12.97 6.28 -5.21
CA GLY A 62 -13.91 6.79 -4.22
C GLY A 62 -15.32 6.98 -4.80
N TYR A 63 -15.41 7.61 -5.97
CA TYR A 63 -16.69 7.81 -6.66
C TYR A 63 -17.37 6.50 -7.07
N LEU A 64 -16.61 5.54 -7.59
CA LEU A 64 -17.11 4.22 -7.95
C LEU A 64 -17.54 3.43 -6.71
N ALA A 65 -16.82 3.53 -5.59
CA ALA A 65 -17.17 2.85 -4.35
C ALA A 65 -18.54 3.27 -3.82
N ASP A 66 -18.91 4.54 -3.99
CA ASP A 66 -20.24 5.02 -3.61
C ASP A 66 -21.35 4.54 -4.57
N ARG A 67 -21.02 4.23 -5.83
CA ARG A 67 -21.98 3.75 -6.85
C ARG A 67 -22.19 2.24 -6.89
N ILE A 68 -21.10 1.46 -6.95
CA ILE A 68 -21.16 0.00 -7.09
C ILE A 68 -20.98 -0.73 -5.75
N GLY A 69 -20.77 0.02 -4.67
CA GLY A 69 -20.55 -0.52 -3.33
C GLY A 69 -19.08 -0.62 -2.98
N ARG A 70 -18.80 -0.59 -1.67
CA ARG A 70 -17.42 -0.48 -1.15
C ARG A 70 -16.66 -1.79 -1.21
N LYS A 71 -17.34 -2.91 -0.94
CA LYS A 71 -16.74 -4.26 -0.97
C LYS A 71 -16.09 -4.59 -2.32
N PRO A 72 -16.77 -4.49 -3.48
CA PRO A 72 -16.13 -4.82 -4.77
C PRO A 72 -14.96 -3.91 -5.09
N LEU A 73 -14.98 -2.63 -4.68
CA LEU A 73 -13.82 -1.75 -4.86
C LEU A 73 -12.65 -2.14 -3.97
N LEU A 74 -12.89 -2.41 -2.67
CA LEU A 74 -11.83 -2.85 -1.76
C LEU A 74 -11.15 -4.13 -2.26
N VAL A 75 -11.93 -5.10 -2.70
CA VAL A 75 -11.42 -6.34 -3.30
C VAL A 75 -10.67 -6.06 -4.60
N GLY A 76 -11.25 -5.24 -5.48
CA GLY A 76 -10.65 -4.91 -6.77
C GLY A 76 -9.30 -4.21 -6.63
N THR A 77 -9.17 -3.24 -5.71
CA THR A 77 -7.90 -2.55 -5.46
C THR A 77 -6.87 -3.45 -4.79
N TRP A 78 -7.27 -4.30 -3.83
CA TRP A 78 -6.35 -5.29 -3.22
C TRP A 78 -5.81 -6.28 -4.24
N LEU A 79 -6.67 -6.78 -5.13
CA LEU A 79 -6.28 -7.69 -6.21
C LEU A 79 -5.39 -6.98 -7.23
N ALA A 80 -5.75 -5.78 -7.66
CA ALA A 80 -4.94 -4.99 -8.61
C ALA A 80 -3.52 -4.78 -8.07
N SER A 81 -3.38 -4.44 -6.80
CA SER A 81 -2.08 -4.28 -6.17
C SER A 81 -1.32 -5.59 -5.99
N THR A 82 -2.01 -6.68 -5.64
CA THR A 82 -1.39 -8.01 -5.55
C THR A 82 -0.84 -8.44 -6.90
N VAL A 83 -1.61 -8.22 -7.98
CA VAL A 83 -1.18 -8.47 -9.36
C VAL A 83 -0.03 -7.54 -9.75
N GLY A 84 -0.09 -6.26 -9.37
CA GLY A 84 0.99 -5.30 -9.60
C GLY A 84 2.31 -5.72 -8.95
N ALA A 85 2.26 -6.19 -7.70
CA ALA A 85 3.42 -6.76 -7.01
C ALA A 85 3.92 -8.06 -7.67
N ALA A 86 3.01 -8.95 -8.09
CA ALA A 86 3.35 -10.19 -8.78
C ALA A 86 3.98 -9.94 -10.16
N ALA A 87 3.60 -8.85 -10.83
CA ALA A 87 4.15 -8.47 -12.13
C ALA A 87 5.65 -8.17 -12.09
N PHE A 88 6.24 -7.89 -10.92
CA PHE A 88 7.69 -7.73 -10.79
C PHE A 88 8.46 -9.07 -10.89
N ILE A 89 7.85 -10.18 -10.48
CA ILE A 89 8.52 -11.49 -10.40
C ILE A 89 9.07 -11.98 -11.75
N PRO A 90 8.37 -11.86 -12.90
CA PRO A 90 8.91 -12.30 -14.19
C PRO A 90 9.80 -11.26 -14.90
N LEU A 91 9.91 -10.02 -14.39
CA LEU A 91 10.63 -8.96 -15.12
C LEU A 91 12.11 -9.30 -15.25
N GLN A 92 12.63 -9.18 -16.47
CA GLN A 92 14.07 -9.24 -16.77
C GLN A 92 14.65 -7.86 -17.07
N GLU A 93 13.79 -6.89 -17.39
CA GLU A 93 14.14 -5.50 -17.65
C GLU A 93 13.23 -4.55 -16.88
N TRP A 94 13.75 -3.37 -16.54
CA TRP A 94 13.04 -2.38 -15.72
C TRP A 94 11.91 -1.66 -16.45
N HIS A 95 11.89 -1.62 -17.78
CA HIS A 95 10.83 -0.94 -18.55
C HIS A 95 9.44 -1.51 -18.26
N GLY A 96 9.32 -2.81 -17.97
CA GLY A 96 8.05 -3.43 -17.58
C GLY A 96 7.56 -3.06 -16.18
N ALA A 97 8.42 -2.45 -15.36
CA ALA A 97 8.11 -2.09 -13.97
C ALA A 97 7.08 -0.97 -13.84
N PHE A 98 6.87 -0.15 -14.87
CA PHE A 98 5.89 0.94 -14.84
C PHE A 98 4.47 0.43 -14.58
N VAL A 99 4.06 -0.62 -15.29
CA VAL A 99 2.73 -1.20 -15.17
C VAL A 99 2.57 -1.88 -13.81
N GLY A 100 3.57 -2.67 -13.39
CA GLY A 100 3.57 -3.30 -12.07
C GLY A 100 3.51 -2.28 -10.93
N SER A 101 4.28 -1.19 -11.03
CA SER A 101 4.31 -0.09 -10.06
C SER A 101 2.97 0.64 -10.01
N ALA A 102 2.41 1.03 -11.17
CA ALA A 102 1.12 1.71 -11.24
C ALA A 102 -0.02 0.86 -10.63
N LEU A 103 -0.08 -0.43 -10.97
CA LEU A 103 -1.06 -1.34 -10.40
C LEU A 103 -0.85 -1.54 -8.89
N TYR A 104 0.39 -1.72 -8.45
CA TYR A 104 0.73 -1.85 -7.04
C TYR A 104 0.26 -0.63 -6.22
N TRP A 105 0.60 0.57 -6.67
CA TRP A 105 0.25 1.81 -5.98
C TRP A 105 -1.23 2.18 -6.09
N SER A 106 -1.98 1.64 -7.06
CA SER A 106 -3.43 1.84 -7.15
C SER A 106 -4.19 1.36 -5.89
N GLY A 107 -3.63 0.41 -5.14
CA GLY A 107 -4.17 -0.06 -3.86
C GLY A 107 -4.27 1.02 -2.79
N SER A 108 -3.44 2.07 -2.85
CA SER A 108 -3.53 3.20 -1.93
C SER A 108 -4.91 3.89 -2.00
N ALA A 109 -5.59 3.80 -3.14
CA ALA A 109 -6.94 4.32 -3.31
C ALA A 109 -8.01 3.56 -2.48
N ALA A 110 -7.67 2.41 -1.88
CA ALA A 110 -8.58 1.70 -0.98
C ALA A 110 -8.66 2.34 0.42
N VAL A 111 -7.68 3.13 0.83
CA VAL A 111 -7.65 3.78 2.15
C VAL A 111 -8.94 4.59 2.44
N PRO A 112 -9.41 5.48 1.55
CA PRO A 112 -10.68 6.18 1.78
C PRO A 112 -11.88 5.23 1.78
N VAL A 113 -11.88 4.20 0.94
CA VAL A 113 -12.97 3.21 0.86
C VAL A 113 -13.06 2.40 2.17
N LEU A 114 -11.91 2.02 2.73
CA LEU A 114 -11.80 1.28 3.99
C LEU A 114 -12.26 2.13 5.18
N SER A 115 -11.80 3.39 5.24
CA SER A 115 -12.25 4.34 6.27
C SER A 115 -13.76 4.55 6.22
N ALA A 116 -14.31 4.70 5.01
CA ALA A 116 -15.74 4.86 4.82
C ALA A 116 -16.51 3.59 5.22
N GLN A 117 -16.02 2.40 4.82
CA GLN A 117 -16.59 1.11 5.20
C GLN A 117 -16.69 0.98 6.73
N LEU A 118 -15.60 1.26 7.44
CA LEU A 118 -15.57 1.23 8.91
C LEU A 118 -16.53 2.25 9.53
N ALA A 119 -16.63 3.45 8.95
CA ALA A 119 -17.55 4.49 9.41
C ALA A 119 -19.03 4.07 9.27
N THR A 120 -19.37 3.25 8.27
CA THR A 120 -20.73 2.74 8.10
C THR A 120 -21.07 1.53 8.95
N THR A 121 -20.09 0.65 9.21
CA THR A 121 -20.34 -0.61 9.92
C THR A 121 -20.09 -0.51 11.43
N THR A 122 -19.52 0.60 11.91
CA THR A 122 -19.11 0.78 13.30
C THR A 122 -19.91 1.89 13.98
N PRO A 123 -20.44 1.67 15.20
CA PRO A 123 -21.07 2.73 15.98
C PRO A 123 -20.13 3.92 16.21
N ARG A 124 -20.66 5.15 16.20
CA ARG A 124 -19.85 6.39 16.34
C ARG A 124 -18.91 6.38 17.56
N GLY A 125 -19.37 5.87 18.70
CA GLY A 125 -18.56 5.77 19.92
C GLY A 125 -17.43 4.74 19.88
N ALA A 126 -17.41 3.84 18.89
CA ALA A 126 -16.36 2.84 18.70
C ALA A 126 -15.52 3.06 17.43
N LEU A 127 -15.88 4.04 16.59
CA LEU A 127 -15.23 4.30 15.30
C LEU A 127 -13.75 4.61 15.45
N GLY A 128 -13.37 5.48 16.39
CA GLY A 128 -11.96 5.80 16.65
C GLY A 128 -11.14 4.57 17.03
N ARG A 129 -11.71 3.67 17.83
CA ARG A 129 -11.08 2.40 18.21
C ARG A 129 -10.94 1.45 17.02
N ALA A 130 -11.97 1.35 16.17
CA ALA A 130 -11.93 0.51 14.98
C ALA A 130 -10.90 1.00 13.95
N LEU A 131 -10.88 2.31 13.66
CA LEU A 131 -9.88 2.92 12.77
C LEU A 131 -8.47 2.72 13.33
N GLY A 132 -8.26 3.02 14.62
CA GLY A 132 -6.96 2.84 15.27
C GLY A 132 -6.48 1.39 15.25
N LEU A 133 -7.37 0.42 15.47
CA LEU A 133 -7.02 -1.01 15.42
C LEU A 133 -6.66 -1.46 14.00
N VAL A 134 -7.44 -1.07 12.99
CA VAL A 134 -7.25 -1.48 11.59
C VAL A 134 -6.00 -0.82 11.00
N PHE A 135 -5.82 0.49 11.14
CA PHE A 135 -4.62 1.17 10.64
C PHE A 135 -3.38 0.85 11.49
N GLY A 136 -3.54 0.70 12.81
CA GLY A 136 -2.44 0.27 13.68
C GLY A 136 -1.94 -1.13 13.30
N ALA A 137 -2.84 -2.04 12.92
CA ALA A 137 -2.48 -3.37 12.43
C ALA A 137 -1.62 -3.34 11.16
N TYR A 138 -1.87 -2.39 10.24
CA TYR A 138 -1.02 -2.20 9.07
C TYR A 138 0.41 -1.84 9.46
N PHE A 139 0.58 -0.82 10.31
CA PHE A 139 1.90 -0.40 10.76
C PHE A 139 2.60 -1.50 11.56
N PHE A 140 1.86 -2.22 12.40
CA PHE A 140 2.39 -3.38 13.11
C PHE A 140 2.92 -4.45 12.14
N GLY A 141 2.17 -4.80 11.10
CA GLY A 141 2.62 -5.73 10.07
C GLY A 141 3.86 -5.23 9.34
N ASN A 142 3.91 -3.94 8.99
CA ASN A 142 5.05 -3.33 8.31
C ASN A 142 6.32 -3.35 9.18
N ILE A 143 6.20 -2.99 10.45
CA ILE A 143 7.31 -3.05 11.43
C ILE A 143 7.85 -4.47 11.55
N LEU A 144 7.01 -5.50 11.46
CA LEU A 144 7.44 -6.89 11.45
C LEU A 144 8.08 -7.30 10.11
N GLY A 145 7.52 -6.88 8.98
CA GLY A 145 7.98 -7.27 7.65
C GLY A 145 9.30 -6.62 7.22
N SER A 146 9.46 -5.32 7.48
CA SER A 146 10.60 -4.52 6.98
C SER A 146 11.98 -5.03 7.42
N PRO A 147 12.21 -5.36 8.71
CA PRO A 147 13.50 -5.88 9.16
C PRO A 147 13.80 -7.28 8.60
N LEU A 148 12.77 -8.07 8.32
CA LEU A 148 12.90 -9.44 7.80
C LEU A 148 13.19 -9.48 6.29
N ALA A 149 12.88 -8.41 5.56
CA ALA A 149 13.02 -8.35 4.12
C ALA A 149 14.46 -8.63 3.63
N GLY A 150 15.46 -8.04 4.29
CA GLY A 150 16.88 -8.21 3.97
C GLY A 150 17.39 -9.64 4.16
N PRO A 151 17.29 -10.22 5.38
CA PRO A 151 17.67 -11.61 5.64
C PRO A 151 16.95 -12.63 4.75
N ILE A 152 15.65 -12.42 4.50
CA ILE A 152 14.88 -13.28 3.59
C ILE A 152 15.44 -13.16 2.17
N ALA A 153 15.68 -11.94 1.68
CA ALA A 153 16.26 -11.74 0.35
C ALA A 153 17.66 -12.35 0.20
N ALA A 154 18.46 -12.41 1.28
CA ALA A 154 19.77 -13.07 1.25
C ALA A 154 19.68 -14.60 1.12
N THR A 155 18.58 -15.22 1.58
CA THR A 155 18.40 -16.68 1.58
C THR A 155 17.68 -17.20 0.35
N ILE A 156 16.61 -16.52 -0.09
CA ILE A 156 15.75 -16.95 -1.21
C ILE A 156 15.81 -16.00 -2.42
N GLY A 157 16.67 -14.97 -2.38
CA GLY A 157 16.81 -13.98 -3.43
C GLY A 157 15.72 -12.91 -3.45
N LEU A 158 15.94 -11.84 -4.21
CA LEU A 158 15.02 -10.71 -4.32
C LEU A 158 13.65 -11.13 -4.90
N ARG A 159 13.65 -11.97 -5.93
CA ARG A 159 12.41 -12.54 -6.52
C ARG A 159 11.63 -13.41 -5.54
N GLY A 160 12.32 -14.21 -4.72
CA GLY A 160 11.71 -15.03 -3.68
C GLY A 160 11.02 -14.19 -2.61
N THR A 161 11.65 -13.11 -2.17
CA THR A 161 11.05 -12.18 -1.20
C THR A 161 9.85 -11.45 -1.76
N ILE A 162 9.90 -11.05 -3.04
CA ILE A 162 8.72 -10.47 -3.73
C ILE A 162 7.58 -11.49 -3.77
N ALA A 163 7.85 -12.76 -4.07
CA ALA A 163 6.84 -13.81 -4.07
C ALA A 163 6.20 -14.03 -2.69
N LEU A 164 6.99 -13.99 -1.61
CA LEU A 164 6.46 -14.02 -0.24
C LEU A 164 5.56 -12.83 0.06
N ALA A 165 5.96 -11.61 -0.34
CA ALA A 165 5.15 -10.41 -0.19
C ALA A 165 3.81 -10.54 -0.94
N VAL A 166 3.85 -11.04 -2.18
CA VAL A 166 2.65 -11.32 -2.99
C VAL A 166 1.75 -12.35 -2.30
N GLY A 167 2.31 -13.40 -1.70
CA GLY A 167 1.55 -14.36 -0.90
C GLY A 167 0.83 -13.69 0.28
N ALA A 168 1.49 -12.80 1.00
CA ALA A 168 0.88 -12.03 2.09
C ALA A 168 -0.25 -11.11 1.59
N PHE A 169 -0.05 -10.44 0.45
CA PHE A 169 -1.10 -9.62 -0.17
C PHE A 169 -2.30 -10.45 -0.65
N ALA A 170 -2.06 -11.63 -1.23
CA ALA A 170 -3.12 -12.54 -1.66
C ALA A 170 -3.94 -13.06 -0.48
N LEU A 171 -3.28 -13.42 0.64
CA LEU A 171 -3.98 -13.80 1.88
C LEU A 171 -4.77 -12.63 2.48
N SER A 172 -4.21 -11.41 2.44
CA SER A 172 -4.93 -10.20 2.83
C SER A 172 -6.19 -9.99 1.98
N ALA A 173 -6.08 -10.12 0.65
CA ALA A 173 -7.21 -10.01 -0.27
C ALA A 173 -8.28 -11.08 0.02
N ALA A 174 -7.88 -12.32 0.30
CA ALA A 174 -8.78 -13.40 0.69
C ALA A 174 -9.57 -13.09 1.97
N LEU A 175 -8.95 -12.45 2.97
CA LEU A 175 -9.67 -12.01 4.18
C LEU A 175 -10.67 -10.88 3.86
N VAL A 176 -10.31 -9.95 2.97
CA VAL A 176 -11.20 -8.87 2.51
C VAL A 176 -12.41 -9.43 1.76
N PHE A 177 -12.30 -10.53 1.03
CA PHE A 177 -13.46 -11.21 0.41
C PHE A 177 -14.53 -11.64 1.44
N GLY A 178 -14.11 -11.95 2.68
CA GLY A 178 -14.98 -12.39 3.76
C GLY A 178 -15.81 -11.29 4.43
N ILE A 179 -15.56 -10.01 4.14
CA ILE A 179 -16.28 -8.89 4.78
C ILE A 179 -17.74 -8.80 4.31
N THR A 180 -18.60 -8.23 5.13
CA THR A 180 -20.00 -8.01 4.75
C THR A 180 -20.07 -6.91 3.69
N ALA A 181 -20.86 -7.15 2.63
CA ALA A 181 -21.09 -6.11 1.63
C ALA A 181 -21.91 -4.98 2.26
N SER A 182 -21.32 -3.79 2.35
CA SER A 182 -22.11 -2.60 2.68
C SER A 182 -22.89 -2.15 1.45
N ALA A 183 -24.19 -1.92 1.65
CA ALA A 183 -25.04 -1.38 0.60
C ALA A 183 -24.47 -0.02 0.13
N PRO A 184 -24.49 0.26 -1.19
CA PRO A 184 -24.07 1.55 -1.70
C PRO A 184 -24.90 2.66 -1.05
N ILE A 185 -24.23 3.68 -0.51
CA ILE A 185 -24.92 4.85 0.03
C ILE A 185 -25.50 5.60 -1.15
N ARG A 186 -26.82 5.52 -1.31
CA ARG A 186 -27.58 6.17 -2.39
C ARG A 186 -27.80 7.66 -2.11
N GLU A 187 -26.84 8.36 -1.52
CA GLU A 187 -26.96 9.79 -1.29
C GLU A 187 -26.53 10.51 -2.57
N ARG A 188 -27.51 11.09 -3.28
CA ARG A 188 -27.29 12.02 -4.40
C ARG A 188 -26.72 13.34 -3.88
N ALA A 189 -25.62 13.32 -3.13
CA ALA A 189 -24.85 14.53 -2.94
C ALA A 189 -24.26 14.89 -4.31
N ARG A 190 -24.67 16.04 -4.88
CA ARG A 190 -23.97 16.59 -6.05
C ARG A 190 -22.50 16.69 -5.65
N PHE A 191 -21.61 16.06 -6.42
CA PHE A 191 -20.18 16.09 -6.20
C PHE A 191 -19.68 17.53 -6.42
N GLN A 192 -19.87 18.38 -5.40
CA GLN A 192 -19.40 19.76 -5.40
C GLN A 192 -17.97 19.73 -4.88
N VAL A 193 -17.04 19.51 -5.81
CA VAL A 193 -15.62 19.74 -5.55
C VAL A 193 -15.45 21.21 -5.19
N SER A 194 -15.28 21.48 -3.90
CA SER A 194 -15.03 22.82 -3.40
C SER A 194 -13.69 23.33 -3.96
N ARG A 195 -13.53 24.65 -4.09
CA ARG A 195 -12.27 25.24 -4.56
C ARG A 195 -11.08 24.80 -3.69
N THR A 196 -11.32 24.55 -2.40
CA THR A 196 -10.35 24.00 -1.45
C THR A 196 -9.95 22.57 -1.77
N TYR A 197 -10.83 21.74 -2.34
CA TYR A 197 -10.47 20.40 -2.82
C TYR A 197 -9.42 20.47 -3.93
N TRP A 198 -9.59 21.38 -4.90
CA TRP A 198 -8.59 21.57 -5.96
C TRP A 198 -7.27 22.10 -5.41
N THR A 199 -7.32 23.04 -4.46
CA THR A 199 -6.11 23.53 -3.78
C THR A 199 -5.39 22.40 -3.01
N LEU A 200 -6.13 21.56 -2.28
CA LEU A 200 -5.56 20.40 -1.59
C LEU A 200 -5.02 19.37 -2.59
N LEU A 201 -5.74 19.07 -3.67
CA LEU A 201 -5.30 18.17 -4.73
C LEU A 201 -4.00 18.63 -5.39
N PHE A 202 -3.73 19.93 -5.47
CA PHE A 202 -2.46 20.45 -5.99
C PHE A 202 -1.34 20.45 -4.95
N ILE A 203 -1.63 20.69 -3.67
CA ILE A 203 -0.62 20.81 -2.60
C ILE A 203 -0.21 19.45 -2.04
N THR A 204 -1.16 18.54 -1.81
CA THR A 204 -0.93 17.23 -1.19
C THR A 204 0.02 16.32 -1.99
N PRO A 205 -0.05 16.18 -3.34
CA PRO A 205 0.91 15.38 -4.09
C PRO A 205 2.31 15.98 -4.06
N PHE A 206 2.46 17.31 -4.04
CA PHE A 206 3.79 17.93 -3.96
C PHE A 206 4.46 17.65 -2.61
N ALA A 207 3.71 17.74 -1.51
CA ALA A 207 4.20 17.37 -0.18
C ALA A 207 4.48 15.86 -0.05
N SER A 208 3.62 15.00 -0.60
CA SER A 208 3.80 13.55 -0.51
C SER A 208 4.89 13.01 -1.44
N VAL A 209 5.11 13.60 -2.62
CA VAL A 209 6.28 13.28 -3.45
C VAL A 209 7.58 13.60 -2.71
N LEU A 210 7.66 14.74 -2.03
CA LEU A 210 8.86 15.11 -1.26
C LEU A 210 9.15 14.11 -0.12
N SER A 211 8.12 13.69 0.62
CA SER A 211 8.26 12.71 1.69
C SER A 211 8.53 11.29 1.19
N ILE A 212 7.86 10.85 0.11
CA ILE A 212 7.98 9.48 -0.41
C ILE A 212 9.28 9.26 -1.17
N VAL A 213 9.72 10.23 -1.98
CA VAL A 213 11.01 10.16 -2.68
C VAL A 213 12.15 10.10 -1.67
N SER A 214 12.04 10.84 -0.57
CA SER A 214 13.00 10.77 0.54
C SER A 214 13.04 9.40 1.20
N ILE A 215 11.89 8.76 1.46
CA ILE A 215 11.81 7.41 2.04
C ILE A 215 12.30 6.33 1.06
N ALA A 216 11.98 6.44 -0.23
CA ALA A 216 12.36 5.46 -1.24
C ALA A 216 13.87 5.50 -1.57
N LEU A 217 14.49 6.68 -1.52
CA LEU A 217 15.92 6.85 -1.75
C LEU A 217 16.75 6.56 -0.49
N PHE A 218 16.13 6.51 0.67
CA PHE A 218 16.83 6.29 1.94
C PHE A 218 17.58 4.94 2.01
N PRO A 219 17.01 3.78 1.63
CA PRO A 219 17.76 2.52 1.58
C PRO A 219 18.92 2.54 0.59
N VAL A 220 18.77 3.23 -0.54
CA VAL A 220 19.80 3.37 -1.58
C VAL A 220 20.96 4.22 -1.07
N TYR A 221 20.65 5.33 -0.41
CA TYR A 221 21.65 6.17 0.25
C TYR A 221 22.42 5.40 1.34
N LEU A 222 21.72 4.61 2.17
CA LEU A 222 22.36 3.81 3.22
C LEU A 222 23.31 2.75 2.64
N ARG A 223 22.99 2.18 1.48
CA ARG A 223 23.83 1.19 0.81
C ARG A 223 25.03 1.81 0.09
N ASP A 224 24.76 2.81 -0.75
CA ASP A 224 25.74 3.31 -1.73
C ASP A 224 26.63 4.41 -1.14
N VAL A 225 26.15 5.17 -0.15
CA VAL A 225 26.88 6.29 0.45
C VAL A 225 27.36 5.95 1.86
N ALA A 226 26.49 5.36 2.69
CA ALA A 226 26.85 5.01 4.07
C ALA A 226 27.52 3.62 4.19
N ALA A 227 27.67 2.89 3.08
CA ALA A 227 28.30 1.55 3.01
C ALA A 227 27.75 0.53 4.02
N ILE A 228 26.46 0.66 4.38
CA ILE A 228 25.84 -0.23 5.36
C ILE A 228 25.60 -1.61 4.74
N PRO A 229 25.98 -2.70 5.43
CA PRO A 229 25.74 -4.06 4.94
C PRO A 229 24.25 -4.36 4.77
N LEU A 230 23.94 -5.14 3.73
CA LEU A 230 22.57 -5.45 3.30
C LEU A 230 21.70 -6.03 4.42
N GLU A 231 22.32 -6.79 5.33
CA GLU A 231 21.71 -7.43 6.49
C GLU A 231 21.02 -6.46 7.44
N ARG A 232 21.50 -5.20 7.50
CA ARG A 232 21.02 -4.18 8.45
C ARG A 232 20.17 -3.11 7.80
N ILE A 233 20.09 -3.09 6.46
CA ILE A 233 19.35 -2.05 5.73
C ILE A 233 17.86 -2.03 6.08
N GLY A 234 17.25 -3.18 6.38
CA GLY A 234 15.81 -3.25 6.74
C GLY A 234 15.47 -2.64 8.11
N ILE A 235 16.45 -2.46 9.00
CA ILE A 235 16.23 -1.93 10.36
C ILE A 235 15.88 -0.44 10.30
N TYR A 236 16.53 0.31 9.42
CA TYR A 236 16.38 1.77 9.35
C TYR A 236 15.01 2.22 8.79
N PRO A 237 14.47 1.65 7.70
CA PRO A 237 13.10 1.89 7.28
C PRO A 237 12.07 1.47 8.33
N GLY A 238 12.33 0.38 9.07
CA GLY A 238 11.50 -0.05 10.19
C GLY A 238 11.43 0.99 11.32
N LEU A 239 12.55 1.61 11.67
CA LEU A 239 12.61 2.70 12.64
C LEU A 239 11.96 4.00 12.16
N VAL A 240 12.03 4.30 10.86
CA VAL A 240 11.36 5.48 10.25
C VAL A 240 9.84 5.26 10.14
N SER A 241 9.38 4.01 10.21
CA SER A 241 7.96 3.65 10.16
C SER A 241 7.27 3.62 11.54
N LEU A 242 8.00 3.90 12.63
CA LEU A 242 7.50 4.10 14.00
C LEU A 242 7.00 5.54 14.19
#